data_AF-R9YVM0-F1
#
_entry.id   AF-R9YVM0-F1
#
_cell.length_a   1.000
_cell.length_b   1.000
_cell.length_c   1.000
_cell.angle_alpha   90.00
_cell.angle_beta   90.00
_cell.angle_gamma   90.00
#
_symmetry.space_group_name_H-M   'P 1'
#
loop_
_entity.id
_entity.type
_entity.pdbx_description
1 polymer ?
#
loop_
_entity_poly.entity_id
_entity_poly.type
_entity_poly.pdbx_seq_one_letter_code
_entity_poly.pdbx_strand_id
1 'polypeptide(L)'
;QNVSLELATVGDLKLVDKPTPVTLAPNDFSNIKATVKVASTENGVIFSTISYDVRGSTSDRNCVYLQDIKIDIMDYIVPGNITDIEFRQMWSDFEWENKVNVMTPIRDLREFLNHLSTSTNMKVLTGDAAIEGECGFLAANLCAHSIFGEDALANVSVEKALPMDDSSPIVGHI
;
A
#
# COMPACT_ATOMS: atom_id res chain seq x y z
N GLN A 1 16.20 3.07 34.49
CA GLN A 1 15.26 2.03 34.97
C GLN A 1 13.87 2.39 34.46
N ASN A 2 12.90 1.47 34.50
CA ASN A 2 11.55 1.70 33.98
C ASN A 2 11.52 2.19 32.51
N VAL A 3 12.34 1.56 31.66
CA VAL A 3 12.35 1.86 30.23
C VAL A 3 11.05 1.35 29.63
N SER A 4 10.22 2.26 29.12
CA SER A 4 8.91 1.97 28.53
C SER A 4 8.87 2.44 27.09
N LEU A 5 8.43 1.57 26.20
CA LEU A 5 8.14 1.91 24.81
C LEU A 5 6.68 2.35 24.71
N GLU A 6 6.46 3.62 24.38
CA GLU A 6 5.14 4.18 24.11
C GLU A 6 4.96 4.28 22.58
N LEU A 7 3.89 3.66 22.08
CA LEU A 7 3.51 3.67 20.67
C LEU A 7 2.20 4.45 20.51
N ALA A 8 2.16 5.36 19.55
CA ALA A 8 0.96 6.06 19.13
C ALA A 8 0.76 5.86 17.63
N THR A 9 -0.49 5.64 17.21
CA THR A 9 -0.83 5.35 15.81
C THR A 9 -1.66 6.48 15.22
N VAL A 10 -1.45 6.75 13.93
CA VAL A 10 -2.29 7.61 13.10
C VAL A 10 -2.77 6.80 11.89
N GLY A 11 -4.05 6.98 11.53
CA GLY A 11 -4.78 6.10 10.61
C GLY A 11 -5.62 5.07 11.37
N ASP A 12 -6.27 4.16 10.64
CA ASP A 12 -7.09 3.10 11.23
C ASP A 12 -6.26 1.89 11.69
N LEU A 13 -5.28 2.17 12.55
CA LEU A 13 -4.38 1.22 13.19
C LEU A 13 -4.66 1.18 14.69
N LYS A 14 -4.90 -0.02 15.22
CA LYS A 14 -5.19 -0.22 16.64
C LYS A 14 -4.07 -0.98 17.34
N LEU A 15 -3.42 -0.34 18.30
CA LEU A 15 -2.49 -1.01 19.21
C LEU A 15 -3.26 -2.01 20.09
N VAL A 16 -2.89 -3.29 20.03
CA VAL A 16 -3.57 -4.38 20.75
C VAL A 16 -3.06 -4.49 22.18
N ASP A 17 -1.75 -4.34 22.37
CA ASP A 17 -1.08 -4.43 23.66
C ASP A 17 -0.09 -3.30 23.87
N LYS A 18 -0.01 -2.82 25.11
CA LYS A 18 1.01 -1.85 25.52
C LYS A 18 2.22 -2.61 26.07
N PRO A 19 3.43 -2.37 25.54
CA PRO A 19 4.65 -2.92 26.10
C PRO A 19 4.79 -2.69 27.60
N THR A 20 5.20 -3.73 28.33
CA THR A 20 5.51 -3.60 29.76
C THR A 20 6.87 -2.92 29.96
N PRO A 21 7.01 -2.02 30.94
CA PRO A 21 8.29 -1.40 31.25
C PRO A 21 9.36 -2.44 31.63
N VAL A 22 10.59 -2.22 31.16
CA VAL A 22 11.74 -3.10 31.43
C VAL A 22 12.84 -2.34 32.18
N THR A 23 13.62 -3.05 32.98
CA THR A 23 14.82 -2.50 33.62
C THR A 23 16.05 -3.01 32.88
N LEU A 24 16.81 -2.08 32.29
CA LEU A 24 18.08 -2.36 31.63
C LEU A 24 19.24 -2.04 32.56
N ALA A 25 20.19 -2.98 32.68
CA ALA A 25 21.50 -2.73 33.30
C ALA A 25 22.49 -2.11 32.27
N PRO A 26 23.64 -1.57 32.70
CA PRO A 26 24.65 -1.06 31.77
C PRO A 26 25.10 -2.16 30.78
N ASN A 27 25.09 -1.84 29.48
CA ASN A 27 25.38 -2.76 28.35
C ASN A 27 24.42 -3.95 28.21
N ASP A 28 23.26 -3.91 28.87
CA ASP A 28 22.21 -4.92 28.75
C ASP A 28 21.27 -4.59 27.57
N PHE A 29 20.51 -5.58 27.10
CA PHE A 29 19.53 -5.42 26.04
C PHE A 29 18.23 -6.15 26.36
N SER A 30 17.12 -5.67 25.80
CA SER A 30 15.81 -6.31 25.93
C SER A 30 15.04 -6.22 24.62
N ASN A 31 14.26 -7.24 24.32
CA ASN A 31 13.41 -7.30 23.14
C ASN A 31 11.96 -7.05 23.55
N ILE A 32 11.34 -6.04 22.93
CA ILE A 32 9.93 -5.69 23.14
C ILE A 32 9.17 -6.05 21.88
N LYS A 33 8.05 -6.78 22.04
CA LYS A 33 7.11 -7.08 20.96
C LYS A 33 5.82 -6.33 21.24
N ALA A 34 5.29 -5.65 20.22
CA ALA A 34 3.98 -5.01 20.25
C ALA A 34 3.18 -5.48 19.04
N THR A 35 1.89 -5.69 19.22
CA THR A 35 0.98 -6.16 18.18
C THR A 35 0.05 -5.02 17.79
N VAL A 36 -0.01 -4.72 16.49
CA VAL A 36 -0.92 -3.73 15.92
C VAL A 36 -1.91 -4.47 15.04
N LYS A 37 -3.20 -4.20 15.24
CA LYS A 37 -4.25 -4.65 14.36
C LYS A 37 -4.46 -3.59 13.28
N VAL A 38 -4.35 -4.01 12.02
CA VAL A 38 -4.69 -3.22 10.85
C VAL A 38 -6.17 -3.44 10.57
N ALA A 39 -6.96 -2.38 10.53
CA ALA A 39 -8.42 -2.46 10.33
C ALA A 39 -8.88 -1.88 8.98
N SER A 40 -8.00 -1.16 8.28
CA SER A 40 -8.27 -0.53 6.99
C SER A 40 -7.08 -0.68 6.04
N THR A 41 -7.33 -0.48 4.74
CA THR A 41 -6.35 -0.40 3.66
C THR A 41 -5.69 0.99 3.55
N GLU A 42 -5.84 1.85 4.55
CA GLU A 42 -5.23 3.18 4.58
C GLU A 42 -3.77 3.15 5.02
N ASN A 43 -2.97 4.06 4.45
CA ASN A 43 -1.61 4.29 4.92
C ASN A 43 -1.61 4.77 6.37
N GLY A 44 -0.72 4.19 7.17
CA GLY A 44 -0.65 4.48 8.60
C GLY A 44 0.75 4.88 9.04
N VAL A 45 0.83 5.55 10.18
CA VAL A 45 2.11 5.93 10.80
C VAL A 45 2.09 5.56 12.27
N ILE A 46 3.15 4.91 12.74
CA ILE A 46 3.37 4.63 14.15
C ILE A 46 4.49 5.55 14.65
N PHE A 47 4.14 6.40 15.61
CA PHE A 47 5.07 7.20 16.39
C PHE A 47 5.53 6.36 17.57
N SER A 48 6.83 6.44 17.87
CA SER A 48 7.40 5.70 18.99
C SER A 48 8.29 6.59 19.86
N THR A 49 8.13 6.43 21.17
CA THR A 49 8.87 7.19 22.17
C THR A 49 9.31 6.23 23.27
N ILE A 50 10.58 6.31 23.65
CA ILE A 50 11.09 5.59 24.82
C ILE A 50 11.09 6.55 26.00
N SER A 51 10.37 6.21 27.07
CA SER A 51 10.44 6.91 28.35
C SER A 51 11.25 6.11 29.37
N TYR A 52 12.07 6.77 30.18
CA TYR A 52 12.88 6.10 31.21
C TYR A 52 13.24 7.01 32.38
N ASP A 53 13.55 6.37 33.52
CA ASP A 53 13.98 7.04 34.74
C ASP A 53 15.49 6.86 34.95
N VAL A 54 16.19 7.93 35.32
CA VAL A 54 17.61 7.90 35.69
C VAL A 54 17.72 7.89 37.21
N ARG A 55 18.43 6.90 37.78
CA ARG A 55 18.68 6.86 39.23
C ARG A 55 19.42 8.12 39.68
N GLY A 56 18.87 8.82 40.68
CA GLY A 56 19.46 10.04 41.24
C GLY A 56 18.87 11.35 40.71
N SER A 57 17.99 11.29 39.71
CA SER A 57 17.14 12.41 39.28
C SER A 57 15.81 12.37 40.06
N THR A 58 15.42 13.49 40.68
CA THR A 58 14.23 13.57 41.54
C THR A 58 12.93 13.95 40.80
N SER A 59 12.94 14.21 39.50
CA SER A 59 11.70 14.62 38.80
C SER A 59 11.64 14.44 37.29
N ASP A 60 12.75 14.17 36.60
CA ASP A 60 12.75 14.32 35.15
C ASP A 60 12.67 12.96 34.46
N ARG A 61 11.44 12.59 34.06
CA ARG A 61 11.20 11.46 33.17
C ARG A 61 11.80 11.80 31.81
N ASN A 62 12.84 11.07 31.41
CA ASN A 62 13.52 11.33 30.15
C ASN A 62 12.74 10.63 29.03
N CYS A 63 12.62 11.31 27.89
CA CYS A 63 11.95 10.79 26.71
C CYS A 63 12.87 10.90 25.49
N VAL A 64 12.96 9.83 24.71
CA VAL A 64 13.67 9.78 23.43
C VAL A 64 12.63 9.47 22.35
N TYR A 65 12.48 10.39 21.41
CA TYR A 65 11.68 10.17 20.22
C TYR A 65 12.47 9.31 19.23
N LEU A 66 11.82 8.25 18.74
CA LEU A 66 12.37 7.39 17.72
C LEU A 66 11.87 7.82 16.34
N GLN A 67 12.44 7.22 15.30
CA GLN A 67 11.97 7.45 13.94
C GLN A 67 10.58 6.84 13.74
N ASP A 68 9.74 7.57 12.99
CA ASP A 68 8.40 7.11 12.63
C ASP A 68 8.46 5.85 11.76
N ILE A 69 7.60 4.89 12.09
CA ILE A 69 7.41 3.68 11.30
C ILE A 69 6.23 3.94 10.36
N LYS A 70 6.51 4.00 9.06
CA LYS A 70 5.49 4.17 8.02
C LYS A 70 4.98 2.81 7.60
N ILE A 71 3.65 2.67 7.55
CA ILE A 71 2.96 1.51 7.03
C ILE A 71 2.32 1.92 5.72
N ASP A 72 2.85 1.43 4.60
CA ASP A 72 2.26 1.60 3.28
C ASP A 72 1.47 0.34 2.93
N ILE A 73 0.21 0.51 2.53
CA ILE A 73 -0.62 -0.64 2.12
C ILE A 73 -0.06 -1.33 0.87
N MET A 74 0.62 -0.57 0.00
CA MET A 74 1.17 -1.08 -1.24
C MET A 74 2.23 -2.16 -1.02
N ASP A 75 2.94 -2.13 0.11
CA ASP A 75 3.93 -3.15 0.50
C ASP A 75 3.28 -4.53 0.77
N TYR A 76 1.97 -4.55 1.03
CA TYR A 76 1.19 -5.74 1.35
C TYR A 76 0.38 -6.27 0.17
N ILE A 77 0.35 -5.53 -0.94
CA ILE A 77 -0.27 -5.95 -2.18
C ILE A 77 0.76 -6.76 -2.97
N VAL A 78 0.40 -7.95 -3.41
CA VAL A 78 1.23 -8.81 -4.28
C VAL A 78 0.51 -9.11 -5.59
N PRO A 79 1.25 -9.31 -6.70
CA PRO A 79 0.64 -9.62 -7.99
C PRO A 79 -0.21 -10.90 -7.92
N GLY A 80 -1.49 -10.79 -8.28
CA GLY A 80 -2.44 -11.90 -8.27
C GLY A 80 -2.29 -12.76 -9.52
N ASN A 81 -2.62 -14.04 -9.44
CA ASN A 81 -2.63 -14.93 -10.60
C ASN A 81 -3.92 -15.74 -10.65
N ILE A 82 -4.93 -15.15 -11.30
CA ILE A 82 -6.24 -15.75 -11.50
C ILE A 82 -6.52 -15.92 -12.99
N THR A 83 -7.41 -16.84 -13.32
CA THR A 83 -7.90 -17.04 -14.67
C THR A 83 -8.89 -15.95 -15.07
N ASP A 84 -9.11 -15.78 -16.38
CA ASP A 84 -10.11 -14.85 -16.91
C ASP A 84 -11.55 -15.20 -16.48
N ILE A 85 -11.82 -16.48 -16.19
CA ILE A 85 -13.12 -16.93 -15.67
C ILE A 85 -13.31 -16.46 -14.22
N GLU A 86 -12.30 -16.69 -13.37
CA GLU A 86 -12.31 -16.25 -11.97
C GLU A 86 -12.37 -14.72 -11.86
N PHE A 87 -11.62 -14.01 -12.71
CA PHE A 87 -11.68 -12.55 -12.78
C PHE A 87 -13.11 -12.08 -13.05
N ARG A 88 -13.80 -12.66 -14.04
CA ARG A 88 -15.18 -12.25 -14.39
C ARG A 88 -16.18 -12.57 -13.29
N GLN A 89 -16.00 -13.67 -12.56
CA GLN A 89 -16.84 -14.00 -11.42
C GLN A 89 -16.66 -12.98 -10.30
N MET A 90 -15.43 -12.77 -9.85
CA MET A 90 -15.13 -11.79 -8.80
C MET A 90 -15.50 -10.36 -9.23
N TRP A 91 -15.29 -10.01 -10.50
CA TRP A 91 -15.71 -8.73 -11.06
C TRP A 91 -17.25 -8.54 -11.03
N SER A 92 -18.02 -9.62 -11.16
CA SER A 92 -19.47 -9.54 -11.02
C SER A 92 -19.92 -9.46 -9.55
N ASP A 93 -19.15 -10.05 -8.65
CA ASP A 93 -19.49 -10.15 -7.22
C ASP A 93 -19.06 -8.90 -6.43
N PHE A 94 -18.07 -8.15 -6.93
CA PHE A 94 -17.55 -6.95 -6.28
C PHE A 94 -18.44 -5.73 -6.52
N GLU A 95 -18.58 -4.90 -5.49
CA GLU A 95 -19.13 -3.55 -5.62
C GLU A 95 -17.99 -2.57 -5.94
N TRP A 96 -18.07 -1.89 -7.08
CA TRP A 96 -17.01 -0.99 -7.54
C TRP A 96 -17.02 0.32 -6.75
N GLU A 97 -15.93 0.57 -6.03
CA GLU A 97 -15.88 1.74 -5.16
C GLU A 97 -15.70 3.06 -5.92
N ASN A 98 -14.98 3.09 -7.06
CA ASN A 98 -14.67 4.35 -7.76
C ASN A 98 -14.36 4.17 -9.26
N LYS A 99 -14.66 5.21 -10.06
CA LYS A 99 -14.17 5.38 -11.45
C LYS A 99 -13.17 6.53 -11.47
N VAL A 100 -11.90 6.24 -11.77
CA VAL A 100 -10.81 7.22 -11.70
C VAL A 100 -10.50 7.74 -13.10
N ASN A 101 -10.51 9.06 -13.28
CA ASN A 101 -10.11 9.66 -14.56
C ASN A 101 -8.59 9.65 -14.72
N VAL A 102 -8.12 9.22 -15.89
CA VAL A 102 -6.69 9.23 -16.21
C VAL A 102 -6.26 10.62 -16.67
N MET A 103 -5.32 11.21 -15.92
CA MET A 103 -4.62 12.44 -16.28
C MET A 103 -3.12 12.20 -16.10
N THR A 104 -2.40 12.01 -17.20
CA THR A 104 -0.98 11.63 -17.17
C THR A 104 -0.17 12.38 -18.23
N PRO A 105 1.10 12.71 -17.96
CA PRO A 105 2.02 13.19 -18.99
C PRO A 105 2.50 12.06 -19.94
N ILE A 106 2.26 10.79 -19.59
CA ILE A 106 2.62 9.63 -20.41
C ILE A 106 1.74 9.62 -21.68
N ARG A 107 2.37 9.34 -22.83
CA ARG A 107 1.71 9.35 -24.15
C ARG A 107 1.58 7.97 -24.78
N ASP A 108 2.42 7.04 -24.36
CA ASP A 108 2.34 5.65 -24.81
C ASP A 108 1.41 4.83 -23.91
N LEU A 109 0.45 4.14 -24.52
CA LEU A 109 -0.58 3.38 -23.80
C LEU A 109 0.04 2.20 -23.02
N ARG A 110 1.08 1.55 -23.56
CA ARG A 110 1.74 0.41 -22.90
C ARG A 110 2.66 0.87 -21.80
N GLU A 111 3.38 1.97 -22.00
CA GLU A 111 4.17 2.62 -20.95
C GLU A 111 3.26 3.01 -19.78
N PHE A 112 2.08 3.57 -20.05
CA PHE A 112 1.10 3.89 -19.01
C PHE A 112 0.62 2.64 -18.27
N LEU A 113 0.26 1.57 -18.98
CA LEU A 113 -0.16 0.31 -18.35
C LEU A 113 0.95 -0.30 -17.49
N ASN A 114 2.19 -0.33 -17.98
CA ASN A 114 3.35 -0.85 -17.25
C ASN A 114 3.67 0.01 -16.02
N HIS A 115 3.58 1.34 -16.17
CA HIS A 115 3.74 2.27 -15.07
C HIS A 115 2.68 2.04 -13.99
N LEU A 116 1.41 1.86 -14.39
CA LEU A 116 0.32 1.57 -13.48
C LEU A 116 0.56 0.23 -12.77
N SER A 117 0.80 -0.86 -13.51
CA SER A 117 1.06 -2.20 -12.95
C SER A 117 2.23 -2.22 -11.96
N THR A 118 3.32 -1.50 -12.26
CA THR A 118 4.48 -1.39 -11.37
C THR A 118 4.16 -0.56 -10.13
N SER A 119 3.43 0.55 -10.28
CA SER A 119 3.10 1.45 -9.17
C SER A 119 2.04 0.86 -8.24
N THR A 120 1.12 0.06 -8.77
CA THR A 120 0.06 -0.61 -8.00
C THR A 120 0.43 -2.03 -7.56
N ASN A 121 1.60 -2.53 -7.98
CA ASN A 121 2.04 -3.91 -7.79
C ASN A 121 1.00 -4.97 -8.22
N MET A 122 0.20 -4.66 -9.25
CA MET A 122 -0.83 -5.56 -9.77
C MET A 122 -0.35 -6.30 -11.03
N LYS A 123 -0.78 -7.55 -11.19
CA LYS A 123 -0.50 -8.33 -12.41
C LYS A 123 -1.49 -7.96 -13.51
N VAL A 124 -1.00 -7.69 -14.71
CA VAL A 124 -1.82 -7.61 -15.92
C VAL A 124 -2.25 -9.02 -16.33
N LEU A 125 -3.55 -9.25 -16.44
CA LEU A 125 -4.14 -10.53 -16.84
C LEU A 125 -4.40 -10.61 -18.35
N THR A 126 -4.62 -9.46 -18.99
CA THR A 126 -4.79 -9.39 -20.44
C THR A 126 -3.51 -9.83 -21.15
N GLY A 127 -3.60 -10.79 -22.05
CA GLY A 127 -2.43 -11.32 -22.76
C GLY A 127 -1.79 -10.31 -23.70
N ASP A 128 -0.47 -10.41 -23.88
CA ASP A 128 0.32 -9.47 -24.70
C ASP A 128 -0.23 -9.29 -26.11
N ALA A 129 -0.73 -10.36 -26.74
CA ALA A 129 -1.32 -10.30 -28.09
C ALA A 129 -2.57 -9.40 -28.19
N ALA A 130 -3.30 -9.18 -27.09
CA ALA A 130 -4.44 -8.26 -27.05
C ALA A 130 -4.02 -6.81 -26.75
N ILE A 131 -2.79 -6.62 -26.28
CA ILE A 131 -2.15 -5.32 -25.98
C ILE A 131 -1.22 -4.92 -27.15
N GLU A 132 -0.88 -5.86 -28.02
CA GLU A 132 -0.04 -5.71 -29.19
C GLU A 132 -0.82 -5.07 -30.36
N GLY A 133 -0.16 -4.17 -31.08
CA GLY A 133 -0.75 -3.37 -32.16
C GLY A 133 -0.78 -1.87 -31.91
N GLU A 134 -0.86 -1.09 -32.98
CA GLU A 134 -1.01 0.38 -32.96
C GLU A 134 -2.49 0.77 -32.93
N CYS A 135 -3.23 0.21 -31.98
CA CYS A 135 -4.60 0.63 -31.72
C CYS A 135 -4.54 1.86 -30.82
N GLY A 136 -5.23 2.94 -31.20
CA GLY A 136 -5.35 4.16 -30.39
C GLY A 136 -6.12 3.97 -29.07
N PHE A 137 -6.42 2.73 -28.68
CA PHE A 137 -7.12 2.36 -27.45
C PHE A 137 -6.48 1.10 -26.84
N LEU A 138 -6.57 0.96 -25.51
CA LEU A 138 -6.10 -0.17 -24.74
C LEU A 138 -7.09 -0.45 -23.60
N ALA A 139 -7.46 -1.72 -23.46
CA ALA A 139 -8.23 -2.21 -22.33
C ALA A 139 -7.49 -3.36 -21.65
N ALA A 140 -7.30 -3.30 -20.34
CA ALA A 140 -6.56 -4.30 -19.58
C ALA A 140 -7.21 -4.60 -18.22
N ASN A 141 -7.22 -5.87 -17.86
CA ASN A 141 -7.63 -6.32 -16.53
C ASN A 141 -6.39 -6.54 -15.67
N LEU A 142 -6.41 -6.04 -14.43
CA LEU A 142 -5.35 -6.24 -13.45
C LEU A 142 -5.90 -6.90 -12.19
N CYS A 143 -5.07 -7.72 -11.56
CA CYS A 143 -5.39 -8.38 -10.31
C CYS A 143 -4.21 -8.34 -9.34
N ALA A 144 -4.52 -8.13 -8.07
CA ALA A 144 -3.60 -8.31 -6.97
C ALA A 144 -4.29 -9.01 -5.80
N HIS A 145 -3.46 -9.56 -4.92
CA HIS A 145 -3.88 -10.17 -3.68
C HIS A 145 -3.16 -9.46 -2.53
N SER A 146 -3.88 -9.15 -1.47
CA SER A 146 -3.32 -8.65 -0.22
C SER A 146 -2.78 -9.81 0.61
N ILE A 147 -1.68 -9.65 1.33
CA ILE A 147 -1.22 -10.68 2.29
C ILE A 147 -2.24 -10.95 3.42
N PHE A 148 -3.26 -10.10 3.56
CA PHE A 148 -4.37 -10.27 4.48
C PHE A 148 -5.48 -11.19 3.95
N GLY A 149 -5.37 -11.68 2.71
CA GLY A 149 -6.33 -12.62 2.12
C GLY A 149 -7.43 -11.96 1.28
N GLU A 150 -7.28 -10.67 0.95
CA GLU A 150 -8.26 -9.89 0.17
C GLU A 150 -7.80 -9.77 -1.29
N ASP A 151 -8.73 -9.84 -2.24
CA ASP A 151 -8.44 -9.66 -3.66
C ASP A 151 -8.77 -8.23 -4.12
N ALA A 152 -7.90 -7.68 -4.96
CA ALA A 152 -8.08 -6.36 -5.57
C ALA A 152 -8.09 -6.49 -7.09
N LEU A 153 -9.13 -5.96 -7.73
CA LEU A 153 -9.31 -5.99 -9.18
C LEU A 153 -9.37 -4.58 -9.74
N ALA A 154 -8.81 -4.38 -10.93
CA ALA A 154 -8.91 -3.14 -11.67
C ALA A 154 -9.12 -3.41 -13.16
N ASN A 155 -9.92 -2.56 -13.81
CA ASN A 155 -10.06 -2.54 -15.25
C ASN A 155 -9.59 -1.19 -15.76
N VAL A 156 -8.63 -1.21 -16.67
CA VAL A 156 -8.09 0.01 -17.29
C VAL A 156 -8.65 0.10 -18.68
N SER A 157 -9.24 1.23 -19.03
CA SER A 157 -9.73 1.53 -20.37
C SER A 157 -9.25 2.92 -20.76
N VAL A 158 -8.24 2.98 -21.64
CA VAL A 158 -7.58 4.22 -22.04
C VAL A 158 -7.42 4.31 -23.55
N GLU A 159 -7.40 5.53 -24.08
CA GLU A 159 -7.26 5.83 -25.50
C GLU A 159 -6.47 7.12 -25.74
N LYS A 160 -5.94 7.28 -26.95
CA LYS A 160 -5.35 8.55 -27.39
C LYS A 160 -6.47 9.53 -27.71
N ALA A 161 -6.42 10.74 -27.14
CA ALA A 161 -7.44 11.77 -27.39
C ALA A 161 -7.60 12.12 -28.88
N LEU A 162 -6.52 11.98 -29.65
CA LEU A 162 -6.48 12.07 -31.10
C LEU A 162 -5.93 10.75 -31.64
N PRO A 163 -6.77 9.86 -32.20
CA PRO A 163 -6.38 8.50 -32.59
C PRO A 163 -5.27 8.40 -33.64
N MET A 164 -5.02 9.47 -34.40
CA MET A 164 -4.01 9.53 -35.46
C MET A 164 -2.75 10.32 -35.07
N ASP A 165 -2.68 10.86 -33.84
CA ASP A 165 -1.52 11.58 -33.35
C ASP A 165 -0.85 10.78 -32.24
N ASP A 166 0.36 10.30 -32.51
CA ASP A 166 1.09 9.49 -31.54
C ASP A 166 1.52 10.26 -30.29
N SER A 167 1.61 11.58 -30.40
CA SER A 167 1.95 12.48 -29.29
C SER A 167 0.73 12.94 -28.50
N SER A 168 -0.47 12.47 -28.86
CA SER A 168 -1.71 12.85 -28.21
C SER A 168 -1.71 12.40 -26.73
N PRO A 169 -2.28 13.20 -25.81
CA PRO A 169 -2.46 12.77 -24.43
C PRO A 169 -3.39 11.55 -24.34
N ILE A 170 -3.15 10.73 -23.33
CA ILE A 170 -4.00 9.59 -23.00
C ILE A 170 -5.19 10.09 -22.18
N VAL A 171 -6.39 9.63 -22.55
CA VAL A 171 -7.64 9.84 -21.82
C VAL A 171 -8.28 8.50 -21.53
N GLY A 172 -9.08 8.43 -20.46
CA GLY A 172 -9.77 7.21 -20.11
C GLY A 172 -9.98 7.08 -18.62
N HIS A 173 -10.24 5.84 -18.20
CA HIS A 173 -10.60 5.52 -16.84
C HIS A 173 -9.92 4.25 -16.34
N ILE A 174 -9.77 4.20 -15.02
CA ILE A 174 -9.46 3.01 -14.23
C ILE A 174 -10.66 2.77 -13.31
#